data_AF-A0A2W5QZ50-F1
#
_entry.id   AF-A0A2W5QZ50-F1
#
_cell.length_a   1.000
_cell.length_b   1.000
_cell.length_c   1.000
_cell.angle_alpha   90.00
_cell.angle_beta   90.00
_cell.angle_gamma   90.00
#
_symmetry.space_group_name_H-M   'P 1'
#
loop_
_entity.id
_entity.type
_entity.pdbx_description
1 polymer ?
#
loop_
_entity_poly.entity_id
_entity_poly.type
_entity_poly.pdbx_seq_one_letter_code
_entity_poly.pdbx_strand_id
1 'polypeptide(L)'
;MNFADYPITLPFETLAGAWSLVPFREPAETQMAGGNVRLRFRQGDRLKTLTWACRLTPAQFEAFEAFVSDMLVRGTARFWMPVWLGASYQIRLVQLRGGGGGLSYRANQRGLKVEVSATLLVFPPEMTPALPSITAVDPSIAGTGTVGATVQLDIGGVSRSAVATSGAWSVEIPALDDGRHLVRARYVGGPWCAPVDLVTPAPAGG
;
A
#
# COMPACT_ATOMS: atom_id res chain seq x y z
N MET A 1 2.45 -17.68 1.35
CA MET A 1 1.91 -17.25 0.03
C MET A 1 2.51 -15.88 -0.25
N ASN A 2 3.27 -15.71 -1.32
CA ASN A 2 3.91 -14.43 -1.63
C ASN A 2 2.95 -13.61 -2.51
N PHE A 3 2.50 -12.46 -2.02
CA PHE A 3 1.64 -11.55 -2.79
C PHE A 3 2.50 -10.43 -3.35
N ALA A 4 2.11 -9.87 -4.49
CA ALA A 4 2.81 -8.72 -5.05
C ALA A 4 2.69 -7.51 -4.12
N ASP A 5 3.74 -6.68 -4.07
CA ASP A 5 3.70 -5.38 -3.39
C ASP A 5 3.27 -4.29 -4.37
N TYR A 6 2.47 -3.34 -3.90
CA TYR A 6 2.17 -2.14 -4.66
C TYR A 6 3.49 -1.43 -5.04
N PRO A 7 3.69 -1.05 -6.31
CA PRO A 7 4.96 -0.50 -6.75
C PRO A 7 5.34 0.79 -6.00
N ILE A 8 6.57 0.85 -5.49
CA ILE A 8 7.09 2.00 -4.71
C ILE A 8 7.12 3.31 -5.52
N THR A 9 7.23 3.21 -6.85
CA THR A 9 7.27 4.36 -7.76
C THR A 9 5.91 4.99 -8.00
N LEU A 10 4.83 4.32 -7.57
CA LEU A 10 3.47 4.79 -7.74
C LEU A 10 2.98 5.50 -6.47
N PRO A 11 2.29 6.65 -6.62
CA PRO A 11 1.61 7.26 -5.49
C PRO A 11 0.52 6.32 -4.99
N PHE A 12 0.43 6.17 -3.67
CA PHE A 12 -0.65 5.45 -2.99
C PHE A 12 -1.62 6.40 -2.28
N GLU A 13 -1.24 7.69 -2.17
CA GLU A 13 -2.04 8.68 -1.48
C GLU A 13 -3.41 8.86 -2.16
N THR A 14 -4.47 8.80 -1.35
CA THR A 14 -5.83 8.89 -1.85
C THR A 14 -6.18 10.35 -2.14
N LEU A 15 -6.72 10.63 -3.33
CA LEU A 15 -7.20 11.97 -3.67
C LEU A 15 -8.28 12.42 -2.68
N ALA A 16 -8.27 13.73 -2.37
CA ALA A 16 -9.33 14.35 -1.57
C ALA A 16 -10.71 14.09 -2.20
N GLY A 17 -11.67 13.67 -1.37
CA GLY A 17 -13.03 13.34 -1.81
C GLY A 17 -13.19 11.96 -2.49
N ALA A 18 -12.10 11.25 -2.81
CA ALA A 18 -12.17 9.90 -3.38
C ALA A 18 -12.20 8.80 -2.31
N TRP A 19 -11.84 9.13 -1.06
CA TRP A 19 -11.85 8.16 0.04
C TRP A 19 -13.26 7.92 0.56
N SER A 20 -13.67 6.66 0.57
CA SER A 20 -14.86 6.17 1.29
C SER A 20 -14.59 4.75 1.77
N LEU A 21 -14.99 4.43 3.01
CA LEU A 21 -14.77 3.12 3.61
C LEU A 21 -16.09 2.56 4.11
N VAL A 22 -16.53 1.44 3.52
CA VAL A 22 -17.64 0.63 4.03
C VAL A 22 -17.06 -0.46 4.92
N PRO A 23 -17.36 -0.45 6.24
CA PRO A 23 -16.64 -1.28 7.22
C PRO A 23 -17.01 -2.76 7.18
N PHE A 24 -18.19 -3.08 6.67
CA PHE A 24 -18.69 -4.45 6.51
C PHE A 24 -19.30 -4.59 5.13
N ARG A 25 -19.20 -5.77 4.55
CA ARG A 25 -19.94 -6.05 3.33
C ARG A 25 -21.45 -6.02 3.63
N GLU A 26 -22.25 -5.59 2.66
CA GLU A 26 -23.70 -5.67 2.77
C GLU A 26 -24.13 -7.12 3.06
N PRO A 27 -25.01 -7.34 4.06
CA PRO A 27 -25.51 -8.67 4.38
C PRO A 27 -26.16 -9.33 3.15
N ALA A 28 -26.21 -10.68 3.13
CA ALA A 28 -27.05 -11.32 2.13
C ALA A 28 -28.51 -11.02 2.45
N GLU A 29 -29.21 -10.42 1.49
CA GLU A 29 -30.66 -10.31 1.52
C GLU A 29 -31.30 -11.53 0.86
N THR A 30 -32.38 -12.03 1.44
CA THR A 30 -33.29 -12.95 0.78
C THR A 30 -34.69 -12.41 0.97
N GLN A 31 -35.31 -11.98 -0.13
CA GLN A 31 -36.70 -11.54 -0.12
C GLN A 31 -37.61 -12.74 0.11
N MET A 32 -38.47 -12.65 1.11
CA MET A 32 -39.56 -13.60 1.32
C MET A 32 -40.85 -13.06 0.73
N ALA A 33 -41.72 -13.95 0.28
CA ALA A 33 -43.06 -13.59 -0.17
C ALA A 33 -43.78 -12.80 0.94
N GLY A 34 -44.42 -11.67 0.58
CA GLY A 34 -45.07 -10.76 1.52
C GLY A 34 -44.23 -9.55 1.96
N GLY A 35 -43.05 -9.33 1.36
CA GLY A 35 -42.25 -8.12 1.59
C GLY A 35 -41.32 -8.16 2.80
N ASN A 36 -41.23 -9.30 3.48
CA ASN A 36 -40.33 -9.48 4.63
C ASN A 36 -38.90 -9.81 4.16
N VAL A 37 -37.91 -9.12 4.71
CA VAL A 37 -36.49 -9.31 4.36
C VAL A 37 -35.77 -9.98 5.52
N ARG A 38 -35.07 -11.08 5.25
CA ARG A 38 -34.16 -11.71 6.22
C ARG A 38 -32.72 -11.36 5.89
N LEU A 39 -32.04 -10.72 6.83
CA LEU A 39 -30.60 -10.47 6.78
C LEU A 39 -29.86 -11.69 7.36
N ARG A 40 -28.85 -12.18 6.64
CA ARG A 40 -27.90 -13.18 7.17
C ARG A 40 -26.48 -12.65 7.13
N PHE A 41 -25.80 -12.75 8.26
CA PHE A 41 -24.35 -12.59 8.34
C PHE A 41 -23.68 -13.66 7.48
N ARG A 42 -22.75 -13.28 6.60
CA ARG A 42 -21.96 -14.24 5.83
C ARG A 42 -20.63 -14.46 6.56
N GLN A 43 -20.28 -15.72 6.80
CA GLN A 43 -18.93 -16.07 7.24
C GLN A 43 -17.94 -15.62 6.15
N GLY A 44 -17.16 -14.57 6.43
CA GLY A 44 -16.35 -13.83 5.43
C GLY A 44 -16.59 -12.30 5.41
N ASP A 45 -17.56 -11.79 6.17
CA ASP A 45 -17.95 -10.36 6.23
C ASP A 45 -16.93 -9.39 6.85
N ARG A 46 -15.72 -9.85 7.23
CA ARG A 46 -14.66 -8.97 7.78
C ARG A 46 -13.95 -8.13 6.71
N LEU A 47 -14.34 -8.26 5.43
CA LEU A 47 -13.82 -7.44 4.33
C LEU A 47 -14.42 -6.04 4.37
N LYS A 48 -13.54 -5.02 4.32
CA LYS A 48 -13.96 -3.64 4.11
C LYS A 48 -13.96 -3.34 2.62
N THR A 49 -14.86 -2.47 2.16
CA THR A 49 -14.81 -1.93 0.79
C THR A 49 -14.30 -0.50 0.87
N LEU A 50 -13.19 -0.22 0.18
CA LEU A 50 -12.52 1.08 0.14
C LEU A 50 -12.56 1.65 -1.27
N THR A 51 -13.05 2.88 -1.43
CA THR A 51 -12.84 3.65 -2.65
C THR A 51 -11.49 4.35 -2.56
N TRP A 52 -10.68 4.20 -3.59
CA TRP A 52 -9.35 4.79 -3.70
C TRP A 52 -9.18 5.43 -5.07
N ALA A 53 -8.51 6.58 -5.12
CA ALA A 53 -8.06 7.15 -6.38
C ALA A 53 -6.72 7.88 -6.20
N CYS A 54 -5.90 7.87 -7.24
CA CYS A 54 -4.66 8.63 -7.31
C CYS A 54 -4.47 9.27 -8.69
N ARG A 55 -3.47 10.15 -8.84
CA ARG A 55 -3.09 10.73 -10.12
C ARG A 55 -1.69 10.28 -10.51
N LEU A 56 -1.58 9.71 -11.70
CA LEU A 56 -0.34 9.20 -12.26
C LEU A 56 0.14 10.11 -13.39
N THR A 57 1.45 10.32 -13.47
CA THR A 57 2.10 10.77 -14.72
C THR A 57 1.98 9.68 -15.80
N PRO A 58 2.26 9.96 -17.08
CA PRO A 58 2.19 8.95 -18.13
C PRO A 58 3.08 7.72 -17.86
N ALA A 59 4.33 7.92 -17.42
CA ALA A 59 5.25 6.83 -17.08
C ALA A 59 4.76 6.01 -15.86
N GLN A 60 4.17 6.68 -14.86
CA GLN A 60 3.57 5.98 -13.73
C GLN A 60 2.31 5.20 -14.15
N PHE A 61 1.53 5.72 -15.09
CA PHE A 61 0.36 5.01 -15.59
C PHE A 61 0.75 3.74 -16.33
N GLU A 62 1.79 3.79 -17.16
CA GLU A 62 2.35 2.60 -17.81
C GLU A 62 2.83 1.56 -16.79
N ALA A 63 3.54 1.99 -15.75
CA ALA A 63 3.96 1.09 -14.66
C ALA A 63 2.77 0.50 -13.88
N PHE A 64 1.70 1.26 -13.67
CA PHE A 64 0.48 0.76 -13.03
C PHE A 64 -0.25 -0.26 -13.92
N GLU A 65 -0.39 0.00 -15.22
CA GLU A 65 -0.98 -0.94 -16.18
C GLU A 65 -0.21 -2.26 -16.19
N ALA A 66 1.12 -2.22 -16.30
CA ALA A 66 1.97 -3.41 -16.25
C ALA A 66 1.80 -4.18 -14.94
N PHE A 67 1.71 -3.47 -13.80
CA PHE A 67 1.43 -4.10 -12.51
C PHE A 67 0.08 -4.83 -12.51
N VAL A 68 -0.99 -4.21 -13.02
CA VAL A 68 -2.32 -4.82 -13.09
C VAL A 68 -2.36 -6.02 -14.04
N SER A 69 -1.74 -5.91 -15.22
CA SER A 69 -1.74 -6.97 -16.23
C SER A 69 -0.90 -8.16 -15.80
N ASP A 70 0.32 -7.90 -15.35
CA ASP A 70 1.36 -8.93 -15.24
C ASP A 70 1.40 -9.52 -13.83
N MET A 71 1.26 -8.67 -12.80
CA MET A 71 1.36 -9.11 -11.40
C MET A 71 0.00 -9.46 -10.80
N LEU A 72 -1.07 -8.76 -11.22
CA LEU A 72 -2.39 -8.96 -10.63
C LEU A 72 -3.29 -9.93 -11.39
N VAL A 73 -2.79 -10.67 -12.38
CA VAL A 73 -3.61 -11.57 -13.21
C VAL A 73 -4.83 -10.80 -13.74
N ARG A 74 -4.55 -9.68 -14.42
CA ARG A 74 -5.56 -8.72 -14.93
C ARG A 74 -6.48 -8.15 -13.83
N GLY A 75 -5.95 -7.98 -12.63
CA GLY A 75 -6.64 -7.37 -11.50
C GLY A 75 -7.41 -8.33 -10.59
N THR A 76 -7.29 -9.65 -10.78
CA THR A 76 -7.96 -10.65 -9.94
C THR A 76 -7.13 -11.09 -8.73
N ALA A 77 -5.81 -10.91 -8.73
CA ALA A 77 -4.96 -11.32 -7.62
C ALA A 77 -5.00 -10.36 -6.42
N ARG A 78 -4.54 -10.85 -5.27
CA ARG A 78 -4.36 -10.05 -4.05
C ARG A 78 -2.95 -9.48 -4.00
N PHE A 79 -2.81 -8.30 -3.41
CA PHE A 79 -1.53 -7.60 -3.30
C PHE A 79 -1.46 -6.75 -2.02
N TRP A 80 -0.25 -6.42 -1.59
CA TRP A 80 -0.01 -5.54 -0.45
C TRP A 80 -0.05 -4.09 -0.89
N MET A 81 -0.78 -3.26 -0.15
CA MET A 81 -0.89 -1.84 -0.46
C MET A 81 -1.01 -1.01 0.82
N PRO A 82 -0.34 0.16 0.88
CA PRO A 82 -0.67 1.17 1.88
C PRO A 82 -2.07 1.72 1.62
N VAL A 83 -2.96 1.57 2.59
CA VAL A 83 -4.35 2.06 2.52
C VAL A 83 -4.63 3.03 3.67
N TRP A 84 -5.28 4.14 3.37
CA TRP A 84 -5.75 5.07 4.39
C TRP A 84 -6.99 4.49 5.09
N LEU A 85 -6.90 4.25 6.40
CA LEU A 85 -8.00 3.68 7.19
C LEU A 85 -8.64 4.70 8.16
N GLY A 86 -8.43 6.00 7.91
CA GLY A 86 -9.03 7.11 8.66
C GLY A 86 -8.08 7.85 9.60
N ALA A 87 -6.97 7.23 10.01
CA ALA A 87 -5.98 7.83 10.91
C ALA A 87 -4.55 7.82 10.35
N SER A 88 -4.18 6.74 9.65
CA SER A 88 -2.88 6.57 9.04
C SER A 88 -2.96 5.64 7.83
N TYR A 89 -1.94 5.70 6.98
CA TYR A 89 -1.71 4.66 5.98
C TYR A 89 -1.20 3.39 6.67
N GLN A 90 -1.84 2.27 6.36
CA GLN A 90 -1.48 0.97 6.89
C GLN A 90 -1.35 -0.02 5.75
N ILE A 91 -0.36 -0.90 5.81
CA ILE A 91 -0.26 -2.00 4.86
C ILE A 91 -1.41 -2.96 5.10
N ARG A 92 -2.13 -3.28 4.03
CA ARG A 92 -3.17 -4.29 4.02
C ARG A 92 -3.03 -5.16 2.78
N LEU A 93 -3.43 -6.41 2.93
CA LEU A 93 -3.73 -7.25 1.77
C LEU A 93 -5.02 -6.70 1.17
N VAL A 94 -4.99 -6.42 -0.13
CA VAL A 94 -6.13 -5.89 -0.87
C VAL A 94 -6.37 -6.68 -2.15
N GLN A 95 -7.54 -6.52 -2.73
CA GLN A 95 -7.89 -7.02 -4.06
C GLN A 95 -8.81 -6.01 -4.76
N LEU A 96 -8.70 -5.89 -6.07
CA LEU A 96 -9.65 -5.07 -6.83
C LEU A 96 -11.02 -5.75 -6.84
N ARG A 97 -12.06 -4.99 -6.44
CA ARG A 97 -13.44 -5.48 -6.51
C ARG A 97 -13.81 -5.75 -7.96
N GLY A 98 -14.32 -6.94 -8.27
CA GLY A 98 -14.70 -7.31 -9.63
C GLY A 98 -13.53 -7.66 -10.56
N GLY A 99 -12.32 -7.91 -10.03
CA GLY A 99 -11.23 -8.53 -10.80
C GLY A 99 -10.70 -7.69 -11.96
N GLY A 100 -10.66 -6.36 -11.82
CA GLY A 100 -10.27 -5.39 -12.85
C GLY A 100 -11.44 -4.51 -13.32
N GLY A 101 -12.67 -5.03 -13.36
CA GLY A 101 -13.86 -4.24 -13.72
C GLY A 101 -14.24 -3.14 -12.71
N GLY A 102 -13.66 -3.17 -11.51
CA GLY A 102 -13.77 -2.10 -10.51
C GLY A 102 -12.69 -1.03 -10.61
N LEU A 103 -11.84 -1.08 -11.64
CA LEU A 103 -10.89 -0.02 -11.99
C LEU A 103 -11.49 0.89 -13.06
N SER A 104 -11.18 2.18 -12.98
CA SER A 104 -11.48 3.14 -14.04
C SER A 104 -10.37 4.16 -14.18
N TYR A 105 -10.19 4.64 -15.41
CA TYR A 105 -9.18 5.61 -15.78
C TYR A 105 -9.82 6.83 -16.41
N ARG A 106 -9.36 8.02 -16.00
CA ARG A 106 -9.83 9.27 -16.55
C ARG A 106 -8.65 10.21 -16.80
N ALA A 107 -8.48 10.63 -18.05
CA ALA A 107 -7.51 11.67 -18.37
C ALA A 107 -7.96 13.01 -17.76
N ASN A 108 -7.02 13.78 -17.21
CA ASN A 108 -7.28 15.18 -16.89
C ASN A 108 -7.27 16.05 -18.16
N GLN A 109 -7.82 17.28 -18.08
CA GLN A 109 -8.09 18.17 -19.22
C GLN A 109 -6.87 18.62 -20.07
N ARG A 110 -5.67 18.06 -19.87
CA ARG A 110 -4.51 18.25 -20.75
C ARG A 110 -3.72 16.98 -21.05
N GLY A 111 -4.20 15.79 -20.65
CA GLY A 111 -3.49 14.52 -20.86
C GLY A 111 -2.17 14.37 -20.08
N LEU A 112 -1.87 15.30 -19.17
CA LEU A 112 -0.62 15.31 -18.41
C LEU A 112 -0.65 14.36 -17.21
N LYS A 113 -1.85 14.01 -16.73
CA LYS A 113 -2.03 13.01 -15.68
C LYS A 113 -3.25 12.14 -15.97
N VAL A 114 -3.16 10.88 -15.57
CA VAL A 114 -4.26 9.93 -15.56
C VAL A 114 -4.73 9.77 -14.13
N GLU A 115 -6.01 10.04 -13.89
CA GLU A 115 -6.67 9.68 -12.65
C GLU A 115 -7.05 8.21 -12.71
N VAL A 116 -6.55 7.43 -11.76
CA VAL A 116 -6.88 6.03 -11.57
C VAL A 116 -7.81 5.95 -10.38
N SER A 117 -8.97 5.33 -10.55
CA SER A 117 -9.94 5.07 -9.48
C SER A 117 -10.19 3.57 -9.35
N ALA A 118 -10.30 3.10 -8.11
CA ALA A 118 -10.52 1.70 -7.80
C ALA A 118 -11.48 1.54 -6.62
N THR A 119 -12.27 0.46 -6.66
CA THR A 119 -12.87 -0.09 -5.45
C THR A 119 -12.04 -1.29 -4.97
N LEU A 120 -11.51 -1.20 -3.76
CA LEU A 120 -10.67 -2.21 -3.13
C LEU A 120 -11.46 -3.02 -2.09
N LEU A 121 -11.29 -4.33 -2.12
CA LEU A 121 -11.60 -5.21 -0.99
C LEU A 121 -10.38 -5.20 -0.08
N VAL A 122 -10.54 -4.73 1.15
CA VAL A 122 -9.48 -4.67 2.16
C VAL A 122 -9.64 -5.86 3.10
N PHE A 123 -8.62 -6.70 3.17
CA PHE A 123 -8.62 -7.89 4.01
C PHE A 123 -8.38 -7.55 5.49
N PRO A 124 -8.86 -8.42 6.40
CA PRO A 124 -8.73 -8.21 7.83
C PRO A 124 -7.26 -8.08 8.27
N PRO A 125 -6.97 -7.29 9.31
CA PRO A 125 -5.60 -7.05 9.76
C PRO A 125 -4.88 -8.34 10.18
N GLU A 126 -5.59 -9.37 10.61
CA GLU A 126 -5.02 -10.67 11.01
C GLU A 126 -4.35 -11.40 9.84
N MET A 127 -4.65 -11.01 8.59
CA MET A 127 -3.96 -11.52 7.41
C MET A 127 -2.66 -10.77 7.11
N THR A 128 -2.45 -9.60 7.72
CA THR A 128 -1.23 -8.81 7.55
C THR A 128 -0.20 -9.32 8.57
N PRO A 129 0.95 -9.87 8.14
CA PRO A 129 1.98 -10.29 9.07
C PRO A 129 2.56 -9.09 9.81
N ALA A 130 3.29 -9.37 10.90
CA ALA A 130 4.03 -8.33 11.61
C ALA A 130 4.99 -7.60 10.65
N LEU A 131 5.15 -6.30 10.85
CA LEU A 131 6.00 -5.42 10.05
C LEU A 131 6.99 -4.69 10.97
N PRO A 132 8.22 -4.40 10.52
CA PRO A 132 9.03 -3.37 11.16
C PRO A 132 8.42 -1.99 10.92
N SER A 133 8.78 -1.02 11.76
CA SER A 133 8.40 0.38 11.56
C SER A 133 9.64 1.23 11.33
N ILE A 134 9.51 2.31 10.56
CA ILE A 134 10.53 3.35 10.43
C ILE A 134 10.09 4.53 11.30
N THR A 135 10.96 4.98 12.20
CA THR A 135 10.65 6.06 13.16
C THR A 135 11.53 7.29 12.98
N ALA A 136 12.69 7.15 12.32
CA ALA A 136 13.58 8.25 11.98
C ALA A 136 14.32 7.97 10.67
N VAL A 137 14.67 9.03 9.95
CA VAL A 137 15.45 9.00 8.70
C VAL A 137 16.60 10.02 8.69
N ASP A 138 16.89 10.62 9.83
CA ASP A 138 17.95 11.61 10.04
C ASP A 138 18.43 11.52 11.51
N PRO A 139 19.75 11.45 11.80
CA PRO A 139 20.89 11.31 10.86
C PRO A 139 21.09 9.89 10.34
N SER A 140 20.31 8.92 10.83
CA SER A 140 20.32 7.53 10.39
C SER A 140 18.89 7.05 10.20
N ILE A 141 18.72 5.96 9.45
CA ILE A 141 17.42 5.32 9.32
C ILE A 141 17.25 4.38 10.50
N ALA A 142 16.28 4.67 11.35
CA ALA A 142 16.02 3.90 12.56
C ALA A 142 14.54 3.50 12.66
N GLY A 143 14.30 2.46 13.43
CA GLY A 143 12.97 1.90 13.54
C GLY A 143 12.80 0.86 14.63
N THR A 144 11.59 0.34 14.74
CA THR A 144 11.27 -0.77 15.66
C THR A 144 11.05 -2.07 14.91
N GLY A 145 11.32 -3.18 15.58
CA GLY A 145 11.10 -4.51 15.03
C GLY A 145 11.14 -5.62 16.07
N THR A 146 10.76 -6.83 15.69
CA THR A 146 10.80 -8.02 16.54
C THR A 146 12.25 -8.35 16.90
N VAL A 147 12.54 -8.51 18.19
CA VAL A 147 13.89 -8.82 18.69
C VAL A 147 14.47 -10.05 17.97
N GLY A 148 15.69 -9.92 17.46
CA GLY A 148 16.40 -10.97 16.72
C GLY A 148 15.98 -11.12 15.25
N ALA A 149 14.94 -10.42 14.79
CA ALA A 149 14.54 -10.46 13.38
C ALA A 149 15.46 -9.60 12.51
N THR A 150 15.77 -10.09 11.31
CA THR A 150 16.45 -9.33 10.27
C THR A 150 15.45 -8.43 9.54
N VAL A 151 15.72 -7.13 9.57
CA VAL A 151 15.01 -6.11 8.80
C VAL A 151 15.78 -5.83 7.51
N GLN A 152 15.11 -5.96 6.37
CA GLN A 152 15.60 -5.57 5.06
C GLN A 152 15.07 -4.18 4.72
N LEU A 153 15.91 -3.33 4.17
CA LEU A 153 15.56 -1.98 3.75
C LEU A 153 15.82 -1.79 2.25
N ASP A 154 14.97 -0.99 1.63
CA ASP A 154 15.15 -0.38 0.31
C ASP A 154 15.18 1.13 0.53
N ILE A 155 16.35 1.75 0.28
CA ILE A 155 16.66 3.15 0.58
C ILE A 155 17.01 3.83 -0.74
N GLY A 156 16.03 4.44 -1.40
CA GLY A 156 16.24 5.05 -2.73
C GLY A 156 16.76 4.05 -3.78
N GLY A 157 16.39 2.77 -3.68
CA GLY A 157 16.89 1.69 -4.53
C GLY A 157 18.13 0.96 -3.98
N VAL A 158 18.76 1.48 -2.91
CA VAL A 158 19.90 0.83 -2.25
C VAL A 158 19.41 -0.14 -1.19
N SER A 159 19.80 -1.41 -1.30
CA SER A 159 19.46 -2.44 -0.32
C SER A 159 20.36 -2.38 0.92
N ARG A 160 19.76 -2.44 2.11
CA ARG A 160 20.47 -2.60 3.39
C ARG A 160 19.79 -3.62 4.29
N SER A 161 20.44 -4.01 5.38
CA SER A 161 19.85 -4.84 6.41
C SER A 161 20.37 -4.50 7.80
N ALA A 162 19.52 -4.67 8.81
CA ALA A 162 19.88 -4.61 10.22
C ALA A 162 19.16 -5.71 11.00
N VAL A 163 19.69 -6.06 12.18
CA VAL A 163 19.02 -6.95 13.13
C VAL A 163 18.42 -6.11 14.24
N ALA A 164 17.14 -6.35 14.56
CA ALA A 164 16.50 -5.66 15.66
C ALA A 164 17.04 -6.17 17.00
N THR A 165 17.75 -5.31 17.73
CA THR A 165 18.30 -5.57 19.06
C THR A 165 17.48 -4.82 20.08
N SER A 166 16.99 -5.52 21.12
CA SER A 166 16.11 -4.92 22.14
C SER A 166 14.88 -4.19 21.56
N GLY A 167 14.38 -4.64 20.40
CA GLY A 167 13.20 -4.11 19.75
C GLY A 167 13.46 -2.95 18.78
N ALA A 168 14.71 -2.52 18.61
CA ALA A 168 15.11 -1.41 17.77
C ALA A 168 16.19 -1.83 16.76
N TRP A 169 16.24 -1.13 15.62
CA TRP A 169 17.27 -1.31 14.60
C TRP A 169 17.68 0.06 14.02
N SER A 170 18.89 0.16 13.49
CA SER A 170 19.41 1.35 12.83
C SER A 170 20.37 0.99 11.71
N VAL A 171 20.38 1.80 10.65
CA VAL A 171 21.25 1.70 9.48
C VAL A 171 21.69 3.11 9.07
N GLU A 172 22.96 3.27 8.70
CA GLU A 172 23.46 4.51 8.11
C GLU A 172 22.83 4.79 6.75
N ILE A 173 22.56 6.07 6.48
CA ILE A 173 22.05 6.51 5.18
C ILE A 173 23.16 6.27 4.15
N PRO A 174 22.94 5.47 3.08
CA PRO A 174 23.90 5.32 2.00
C PRO A 174 24.11 6.64 1.27
N ALA A 175 25.20 6.76 0.51
CA ALA A 175 25.33 7.86 -0.43
C ALA A 175 24.19 7.78 -1.46
N LEU A 176 23.43 8.87 -1.57
CA LEU A 176 22.32 9.05 -2.51
C LEU A 176 22.51 10.40 -3.20
N ASP A 177 21.99 10.53 -4.41
CA ASP A 177 21.92 11.81 -5.09
C ASP A 177 21.07 12.81 -4.28
N ASP A 178 21.22 14.10 -4.56
CA ASP A 178 20.43 15.13 -3.91
C ASP A 178 18.95 15.00 -4.24
N GLY A 179 18.10 15.23 -3.24
CA GLY A 179 16.66 15.35 -3.42
C GLY A 179 15.86 14.34 -2.60
N ARG A 180 14.65 14.05 -3.09
CA ARG A 180 13.67 13.21 -2.38
C ARG A 180 13.80 11.75 -2.82
N HIS A 181 13.98 10.89 -1.83
CA HIS A 181 14.02 9.45 -1.93
C HIS A 181 12.90 8.82 -1.11
N LEU A 182 12.60 7.56 -1.40
CA LEU A 182 11.67 6.75 -0.62
C LEU A 182 12.44 5.67 0.13
N VAL A 183 12.05 5.44 1.38
CA VAL A 183 12.60 4.40 2.25
C VAL A 183 11.49 3.49 2.70
N ARG A 184 11.71 2.18 2.63
CA ARG A 184 10.80 1.17 3.18
C ARG A 184 11.57 0.03 3.81
N ALA A 185 10.94 -0.65 4.75
CA ALA A 185 11.50 -1.77 5.49
C ALA A 185 10.56 -2.98 5.47
N ARG A 186 11.12 -4.18 5.60
CA ARG A 186 10.36 -5.44 5.75
C ARG A 186 11.12 -6.47 6.57
N TYR A 187 10.41 -7.47 7.07
CA TYR A 187 11.06 -8.74 7.41
C TYR A 187 11.27 -9.59 6.16
N VAL A 188 12.21 -10.53 6.23
CA VAL A 188 12.50 -11.46 5.13
C VAL A 188 11.23 -12.20 4.72
N GLY A 189 10.86 -12.09 3.43
CA GLY A 189 9.67 -12.74 2.87
C GLY A 189 8.32 -12.11 3.29
N GLY A 190 8.34 -11.03 4.06
CA GLY A 190 7.15 -10.25 4.41
C GLY A 190 6.87 -9.11 3.43
N PRO A 191 5.70 -8.46 3.55
CA PRO A 191 5.40 -7.24 2.81
C PRO A 191 6.32 -6.10 3.21
N TRP A 192 6.45 -5.13 2.33
CA TRP A 192 7.05 -3.84 2.66
C TRP A 192 6.12 -2.99 3.53
N CYS A 193 6.68 -2.24 4.48
CA CYS A 193 5.96 -1.18 5.17
C CYS A 193 5.60 -0.04 4.19
N ALA A 194 4.71 0.88 4.64
CA ALA A 194 4.46 2.09 3.87
C ALA A 194 5.78 2.88 3.72
N PRO A 195 6.09 3.40 2.52
CA PRO A 195 7.32 4.13 2.31
C PRO A 195 7.29 5.48 3.03
N VAL A 196 8.46 5.92 3.49
CA VAL A 196 8.70 7.20 4.16
C VAL A 196 9.66 8.02 3.30
N ASP A 197 9.47 9.33 3.29
CA ASP A 197 10.36 10.24 2.59
C ASP A 197 11.70 10.38 3.29
N LEU A 198 12.77 10.32 2.51
CA LEU A 198 14.12 10.71 2.90
C LEU A 198 14.54 11.84 1.99
N VAL A 199 14.88 13.00 2.56
CA VAL A 199 15.38 14.14 1.79
C VAL A 199 16.87 14.27 2.07
N THR A 200 17.70 14.11 1.05
CA THR A 200 19.14 14.36 1.15
C THR A 200 19.43 15.83 0.84
N PRO A 201 20.12 16.55 1.74
CA PRO A 201 20.53 17.93 1.46
C PRO A 201 21.58 17.94 0.36
N ALA A 202 21.53 18.96 -0.51
CA ALA A 202 22.59 19.20 -1.47
C ALA A 202 23.94 19.35 -0.75
N PRO A 203 25.08 18.90 -1.33
CA PRO A 203 26.38 19.13 -0.74
C PRO A 203 26.54 20.63 -0.57
N ALA A 204 26.79 21.06 0.67
CA ALA A 204 27.04 22.46 0.96
C ALA A 204 28.22 22.90 0.09
N GLY A 205 27.96 23.80 -0.87
CA GLY A 205 28.99 24.36 -1.73
C GLY A 205 30.10 24.94 -0.86
N GLY A 206 31.32 24.43 -1.03
CA GLY A 206 32.53 24.94 -0.39
C GLY A 206 33.04 26.20 -1.07
#